data_AF-A0A955B8I2-F1
#
_entry.id   AF-A0A955B8I2-F1
#
_cell.length_a   1.000
_cell.length_b   1.000
_cell.length_c   1.000
_cell.angle_alpha   90.00
_cell.angle_beta   90.00
_cell.angle_gamma   90.00
#
_symmetry.space_group_name_H-M   'P 1'
#
loop_
_entity.id
_entity.type
_entity.pdbx_description
1 polymer ?
#
loop_
_entity_poly.entity_id
_entity_poly.type
_entity_poly.pdbx_seq_one_letter_code
_entity_poly.pdbx_strand_id
1 'polypeptide(L)'
;MDTFEQIWDTSRSNSLSWMYPAAIWCGLAVLIALNVLRNRLLRRIAKLVAIGVFSMLATEFSAQAIHEKWRIRREWADLHPDQMTEAGLDALYADGANLTLGPVIFGFRAFVLFVGITVLLSLLRALITSRRTGAMAVTECDHSQMESSASTDSPSNPPDVVS
;
A
#
# COMPACT_ATOMS: atom_id res chain seq x y z
N MET A 1 -6.70 11.27 41.63
CA MET A 1 -7.51 11.82 40.53
C MET A 1 -6.53 12.22 39.45
N ASP A 2 -6.74 11.73 38.24
CA ASP A 2 -5.87 12.03 37.10
C ASP A 2 -6.14 13.45 36.60
N THR A 3 -5.10 14.17 36.19
CA THR A 3 -5.23 15.54 35.67
C THR A 3 -5.68 15.55 34.21
N PHE A 4 -6.15 16.70 33.71
CA PHE A 4 -6.53 16.85 32.29
C PHE A 4 -5.40 16.44 31.33
N GLU A 5 -4.15 16.80 31.64
CA GLU A 5 -2.99 16.44 30.84
C GLU A 5 -2.75 14.92 30.79
N GLN A 6 -2.93 14.24 31.93
CA GLN A 6 -2.82 12.78 31.99
C GLN A 6 -3.93 12.10 31.16
N ILE A 7 -5.16 12.61 31.22
CA ILE A 7 -6.26 12.14 30.38
C ILE A 7 -6.02 12.45 28.90
N TRP A 8 -5.46 13.62 28.61
CA TRP A 8 -5.11 14.03 27.26
C TRP A 8 -4.09 13.07 26.63
N ASP A 9 -3.05 12.69 27.36
CA ASP A 9 -2.04 11.78 26.87
C ASP A 9 -2.54 10.33 26.77
N THR A 10 -3.22 9.82 27.80
CA THR A 10 -3.73 8.44 27.81
C THR A 10 -4.82 8.19 26.77
N SER A 11 -5.68 9.18 26.49
CA SER A 11 -6.72 9.08 25.44
C SER A 11 -6.18 8.94 24.01
N ARG A 12 -4.88 9.20 23.77
CA ARG A 12 -4.25 8.99 22.45
C ARG A 12 -4.17 7.51 22.08
N SER A 13 -4.00 6.64 23.06
CA SER A 13 -3.94 5.18 22.90
C SER A 13 -5.24 4.53 23.37
N ASN A 14 -6.38 5.06 22.93
CA ASN A 14 -7.68 4.49 23.25
C ASN A 14 -7.89 3.12 22.59
N SER A 15 -8.96 2.44 22.98
CA SER A 15 -9.32 1.09 22.51
C SER A 15 -9.55 0.99 20.99
N LEU A 16 -9.76 2.09 20.27
CA LEU A 16 -10.02 2.13 18.82
C LEU A 16 -8.79 2.58 18.01
N SER A 17 -7.71 3.02 18.68
CA SER A 17 -6.50 3.55 18.03
C SER A 17 -5.81 2.55 17.08
N TRP A 18 -6.02 1.25 17.27
CA TRP A 18 -5.45 0.17 16.44
C TRP A 18 -6.23 -0.09 15.14
N MET A 19 -7.46 0.41 15.00
CA MET A 19 -8.32 0.08 13.86
C MET A 19 -7.80 0.71 12.55
N TYR A 20 -7.35 1.96 12.60
CA TYR A 20 -6.73 2.63 11.45
C TYR A 20 -5.51 1.85 10.91
N PRO A 21 -4.47 1.55 11.72
CA PRO A 21 -3.33 0.78 11.21
C PRO A 21 -3.73 -0.63 10.75
N ALA A 22 -4.72 -1.27 11.38
CA ALA A 22 -5.25 -2.56 10.91
C ALA A 22 -5.81 -2.45 9.48
N ALA A 23 -6.62 -1.42 9.18
CA ALA A 23 -7.13 -1.18 7.82
C ALA A 23 -6.00 -0.97 6.80
N ILE A 24 -4.94 -0.25 7.18
CA ILE A 24 -3.76 -0.04 6.32
C ILE A 24 -3.07 -1.38 6.01
N TRP A 25 -2.79 -2.18 7.03
CA TRP A 25 -2.13 -3.48 6.85
C TRP A 25 -2.97 -4.47 6.04
N CYS A 26 -4.27 -4.56 6.31
CA CYS A 26 -5.19 -5.38 5.53
C CYS A 26 -5.25 -4.93 4.07
N GLY A 27 -5.36 -3.63 3.82
CA GLY A 27 -5.36 -3.07 2.46
C GLY A 27 -4.06 -3.37 1.70
N LEU A 28 -2.91 -3.24 2.36
CA LEU A 28 -1.62 -3.60 1.78
C LEU A 28 -1.56 -5.10 1.41
N ALA A 29 -1.97 -5.98 2.33
CA ALA A 29 -1.98 -7.42 2.08
C ALA A 29 -2.88 -7.79 0.88
N VAL A 30 -4.06 -7.17 0.77
CA VAL A 30 -4.98 -7.36 -0.35
C VAL A 30 -4.36 -6.87 -1.66
N LEU A 31 -3.73 -5.69 -1.68
CA LEU A 31 -3.08 -5.17 -2.89
C LEU A 31 -1.93 -6.06 -3.36
N ILE A 32 -1.17 -6.65 -2.44
CA ILE A 32 -0.13 -7.63 -2.74
C ILE A 32 -0.77 -8.88 -3.35
N ALA A 33 -1.80 -9.45 -2.72
CA ALA A 33 -2.50 -10.64 -3.20
C ALA A 33 -3.09 -10.43 -4.61
N LEU A 34 -3.68 -9.25 -4.88
CA LEU A 34 -4.23 -8.90 -6.19
C LEU A 34 -3.16 -8.86 -7.29
N ASN A 35 -1.86 -8.74 -6.99
CA ASN A 35 -0.82 -8.84 -8.02
C ASN A 35 -0.71 -10.22 -8.66
N VAL A 36 -1.16 -11.28 -7.98
CA VAL A 36 -1.10 -12.66 -8.50
C VAL A 36 -2.10 -12.88 -9.63
N LEU A 37 -3.18 -12.09 -9.69
CA LEU A 37 -4.21 -12.22 -10.72
C LEU A 37 -3.61 -12.14 -12.13
N ARG A 38 -3.94 -13.12 -12.98
CA ARG A 38 -3.46 -13.20 -14.37
C ARG A 38 -4.13 -12.18 -15.27
N ASN A 39 -5.45 -12.02 -15.14
CA ASN A 39 -6.25 -11.10 -15.94
C ASN A 39 -5.91 -9.64 -15.61
N ARG A 40 -5.42 -8.90 -16.61
CA ARG A 40 -4.95 -7.51 -16.46
C ARG A 40 -6.09 -6.55 -16.10
N LEU A 41 -7.26 -6.69 -16.72
CA LEU A 41 -8.39 -5.79 -16.51
C LEU A 41 -8.99 -6.01 -15.12
N LEU A 42 -9.31 -7.27 -14.78
CA LEU A 42 -9.84 -7.64 -13.46
C LEU A 42 -8.91 -7.18 -12.34
N ARG A 43 -7.60 -7.37 -12.50
CA ARG A 43 -6.60 -6.91 -11.53
C ARG A 43 -6.62 -5.41 -11.33
N ARG A 44 -6.71 -4.62 -12.42
CA ARG A 44 -6.76 -3.15 -12.33
C ARG A 44 -8.03 -2.70 -11.61
N ILE A 45 -9.18 -3.22 -12.01
CA ILE A 45 -10.48 -2.90 -11.39
C ILE A 45 -10.47 -3.29 -9.91
N ALA A 46 -10.05 -4.51 -9.57
CA ALA A 46 -10.00 -4.99 -8.19
C ALA A 46 -9.07 -4.14 -7.31
N LYS A 47 -7.93 -3.67 -7.84
CA LYS A 47 -7.06 -2.75 -7.11
C LYS A 47 -7.71 -1.39 -6.86
N LEU A 48 -8.39 -0.82 -7.86
CA LEU A 48 -9.10 0.45 -7.69
C LEU A 48 -10.22 0.31 -6.63
N VAL A 49 -10.97 -0.79 -6.67
CA VAL A 49 -11.98 -1.10 -5.66
C VAL A 49 -11.34 -1.25 -4.29
N ALA A 50 -10.25 -2.02 -4.17
CA ALA A 50 -9.54 -2.19 -2.90
C ALA A 50 -9.05 -0.85 -2.34
N ILE A 51 -8.43 0.00 -3.16
CA ILE A 51 -8.00 1.35 -2.76
C ILE A 51 -9.20 2.12 -2.20
N GLY A 52 -10.31 2.20 -2.95
CA GLY A 52 -11.50 2.94 -2.52
C GLY A 52 -12.07 2.43 -1.20
N VAL A 53 -12.28 1.11 -1.08
CA VAL A 53 -12.84 0.46 0.11
C VAL A 53 -11.94 0.66 1.32
N PHE A 54 -10.64 0.39 1.21
CA PHE A 54 -9.73 0.52 2.35
C PHE A 54 -9.46 1.98 2.73
N SER A 55 -9.51 2.93 1.78
CA SER A 55 -9.48 4.36 2.10
C SER A 55 -10.74 4.81 2.86
N MET A 56 -11.93 4.32 2.46
CA MET A 56 -13.17 4.58 3.20
C MET A 56 -13.11 3.98 4.61
N LEU A 57 -12.70 2.72 4.75
CA LEU A 57 -12.53 2.09 6.07
C LEU A 57 -11.51 2.82 6.95
N ALA A 58 -10.38 3.26 6.38
CA ALA A 58 -9.40 4.05 7.11
C ALA A 58 -9.99 5.39 7.59
N THR A 59 -10.83 6.03 6.77
CA THR A 59 -11.57 7.25 7.14
C THR A 59 -12.49 6.97 8.32
N GLU A 60 -13.34 5.96 8.23
CA GLU A 60 -14.30 5.61 9.28
C GLU A 60 -13.62 5.21 10.59
N PHE A 61 -12.60 4.38 10.53
CA PHE A 61 -11.86 3.96 11.73
C PHE A 61 -11.10 5.12 12.37
N SER A 62 -10.56 6.05 11.57
CA SER A 62 -9.97 7.27 12.10
C SER A 62 -11.03 8.19 12.73
N ALA A 63 -12.23 8.28 12.14
CA ALA A 63 -13.35 9.01 12.74
C ALA A 63 -13.73 8.45 14.10
N GLN A 64 -13.91 7.13 14.19
CA GLN A 64 -14.23 6.46 15.45
C GLN A 64 -13.14 6.69 16.52
N ALA A 65 -11.87 6.56 16.17
CA ALA A 65 -10.76 6.79 17.11
C ALA A 65 -10.67 8.25 17.59
N ILE A 66 -10.90 9.23 16.71
CA ILE A 66 -10.88 10.66 17.05
C ILE A 66 -12.11 11.02 17.88
N HIS A 67 -13.30 10.51 17.52
CA HIS A 67 -14.52 10.69 18.30
C HIS A 67 -14.37 10.14 19.72
N GLU A 68 -13.83 8.92 19.86
CA GLU A 68 -13.63 8.30 21.17
C GLU A 68 -12.62 9.06 22.02
N LYS A 69 -11.51 9.49 21.40
CA LYS A 69 -10.51 10.36 22.03
C LYS A 69 -11.14 11.65 22.57
N TRP A 70 -11.93 12.33 21.74
CA TRP A 70 -12.60 13.57 22.14
C TRP A 70 -13.68 13.33 23.21
N ARG A 71 -14.45 12.24 23.10
CA ARG A 71 -15.47 11.85 24.09
C ARG A 71 -14.86 11.70 25.48
N ILE A 72 -13.76 10.94 25.61
CA ILE A 72 -13.06 10.74 26.88
C ILE A 72 -12.62 12.07 27.51
N ARG A 73 -12.08 12.98 26.68
CA ARG A 73 -11.58 14.29 27.15
C ARG A 73 -12.72 15.21 27.57
N ARG A 74 -13.82 15.21 26.81
CA ARG A 74 -15.01 16.00 27.11
C ARG A 74 -15.69 15.51 28.38
N GLU A 75 -15.88 14.20 28.53
CA GLU A 75 -16.47 13.62 29.73
C GLU A 75 -15.67 13.95 30.99
N TRP A 76 -14.33 13.88 30.92
CA TRP A 76 -13.51 14.29 32.05
C TRP A 76 -13.69 15.77 32.40
N ALA A 77 -13.71 16.66 31.38
CA ALA A 77 -13.87 18.09 31.57
C ALA A 77 -15.24 18.46 32.17
N ASP A 78 -16.30 17.78 31.72
CA ASP A 78 -17.66 17.98 32.23
C ASP A 78 -17.78 17.53 33.71
N LEU A 79 -17.01 16.53 34.13
CA LEU A 79 -16.99 16.02 35.51
C LEU A 79 -16.10 16.82 36.47
N HIS A 80 -15.11 17.56 35.96
CA HIS A 80 -14.13 18.30 36.76
C HIS A 80 -13.99 19.77 36.29
N PRO A 81 -15.07 20.56 36.23
CA PRO A 81 -15.04 21.92 35.70
C PRO A 81 -14.15 22.86 36.54
N ASP A 82 -13.99 22.57 37.84
CA ASP A 82 -13.15 23.29 38.78
C ASP A 82 -11.64 23.03 38.58
N GLN A 83 -11.28 21.92 37.94
CA GLN A 83 -9.89 21.53 37.67
C GLN A 83 -9.46 21.86 36.23
N MET A 84 -10.37 22.42 35.43
CA MET A 84 -10.15 22.70 34.03
C MET A 84 -9.45 24.06 33.85
N THR A 85 -8.31 24.05 33.17
CA THR A 85 -7.59 25.29 32.82
C THR A 85 -8.15 25.90 31.54
N GLU A 86 -7.98 27.21 31.36
CA GLU A 86 -8.38 27.90 30.12
C GLU A 86 -7.66 27.31 28.89
N ALA A 87 -6.36 27.04 29.00
CA ALA A 87 -5.59 26.37 27.96
C ALA A 87 -6.12 24.95 27.65
N GLY A 88 -6.57 24.21 28.66
CA GLY A 88 -7.20 22.90 28.47
C GLY A 88 -8.54 22.99 27.74
N LEU A 89 -9.34 24.02 28.02
CA LEU A 89 -10.61 24.28 27.33
C LEU A 89 -10.38 24.61 25.87
N ASP A 90 -9.43 25.51 25.58
CA ASP A 90 -9.06 25.85 24.20
C ASP A 90 -8.58 24.61 23.42
N ALA A 91 -7.76 23.77 24.04
CA ALA A 91 -7.33 22.51 23.46
C ALA A 91 -8.50 21.55 23.17
N LEU A 92 -9.49 21.49 24.06
CA LEU A 92 -10.70 20.67 23.87
C LEU A 92 -11.57 21.18 22.72
N TYR A 93 -11.71 22.50 22.57
CA TYR A 93 -12.41 23.11 21.43
C TYR A 93 -11.70 22.84 20.11
N ALA A 94 -10.37 23.00 20.08
CA ALA A 94 -9.58 22.69 18.90
C ALA A 94 -9.67 21.20 18.51
N ASP A 95 -9.65 20.28 19.48
CA ASP A 95 -9.83 18.85 19.23
C ASP A 95 -11.26 18.53 18.74
N GLY A 96 -12.26 19.28 19.22
CA GLY A 96 -13.63 19.22 18.70
C GLY A 96 -13.74 19.63 17.24
N ALA A 97 -13.02 20.67 16.82
CA ALA A 97 -12.95 21.06 15.41
C ALA A 97 -12.27 19.98 14.54
N ASN A 98 -11.34 19.20 15.12
CA ASN A 98 -10.65 18.11 14.44
C ASN A 98 -11.54 16.87 14.19
N LEU A 99 -12.74 16.79 14.78
CA LEU A 99 -13.68 15.69 14.55
C LEU A 99 -14.09 15.54 13.08
N THR A 100 -14.14 16.65 12.33
CA THR A 100 -14.58 16.65 10.93
C THR A 100 -13.41 16.56 9.97
N LEU A 101 -12.37 17.37 10.17
CA LEU A 101 -11.23 17.47 9.25
C LEU A 101 -10.24 16.30 9.43
N GLY A 102 -10.05 15.84 10.66
CA GLY A 102 -9.12 14.77 10.99
C GLY A 102 -9.37 13.50 10.17
N PRO A 103 -10.59 12.95 10.15
CA PRO A 103 -10.88 11.72 9.41
C PRO A 103 -10.62 11.83 7.92
N VAL A 104 -10.98 12.97 7.31
CA VAL A 104 -10.75 13.23 5.89
C VAL A 104 -9.26 13.24 5.56
N ILE A 105 -8.43 13.86 6.41
CA ILE A 105 -6.98 13.87 6.25
C ILE A 105 -6.40 12.45 6.34
N PHE A 106 -6.84 11.65 7.31
CA PHE A 106 -6.40 10.26 7.46
C PHE A 106 -6.83 9.38 6.28
N GLY A 107 -8.07 9.51 5.82
CA GLY A 107 -8.57 8.85 4.62
C GLY A 107 -7.77 9.18 3.36
N PHE A 108 -7.48 10.48 3.16
CA PHE A 108 -6.66 10.95 2.05
C PHE A 108 -5.23 10.41 2.13
N ARG A 109 -4.61 10.40 3.32
CA ARG A 109 -3.29 9.80 3.54
C ARG A 109 -3.28 8.31 3.18
N ALA A 110 -4.30 7.56 3.61
CA ALA A 110 -4.46 6.15 3.27
C ALA A 110 -4.58 5.95 1.74
N PHE A 111 -5.39 6.78 1.08
CA PHE A 111 -5.54 6.77 -0.38
C PHE A 111 -4.20 6.96 -1.10
N VAL A 112 -3.46 8.03 -0.77
CA VAL A 112 -2.14 8.31 -1.36
C VAL A 112 -1.17 7.15 -1.13
N LEU A 113 -1.16 6.58 0.08
CA LEU A 113 -0.33 5.43 0.43
C LEU A 113 -0.68 4.21 -0.44
N PHE A 114 -1.95 3.84 -0.58
CA PHE A 114 -2.35 2.71 -1.40
C PHE A 114 -2.11 2.91 -2.90
N VAL A 115 -2.29 4.15 -3.40
CA VAL A 115 -1.92 4.51 -4.77
C VAL A 115 -0.41 4.35 -4.98
N GLY A 116 0.40 4.89 -4.07
CA GLY A 116 1.86 4.78 -4.12
C GLY A 116 2.34 3.32 -4.13
N ILE A 117 1.81 2.49 -3.23
CA ILE A 117 2.06 1.04 -3.19
C ILE A 117 1.65 0.38 -4.51
N THR A 118 0.49 0.73 -5.05
CA THR A 118 -0.01 0.15 -6.29
C THR A 118 0.89 0.47 -7.48
N VAL A 119 1.36 1.71 -7.58
CA VAL A 119 2.33 2.15 -8.60
C VAL A 119 3.64 1.39 -8.42
N LEU A 120 4.19 1.34 -7.21
CA LEU A 120 5.43 0.61 -6.90
C LEU A 120 5.35 -0.87 -7.29
N LEU A 121 4.28 -1.57 -6.88
CA LEU A 121 4.06 -2.97 -7.23
C LEU A 121 3.93 -3.19 -8.75
N SER A 122 3.40 -2.20 -9.48
CA SER A 122 3.27 -2.27 -10.93
C SER A 122 4.63 -2.08 -11.63
N LEU A 123 5.47 -1.16 -11.13
CA LEU A 123 6.83 -0.95 -11.61
C LEU A 123 7.72 -2.17 -11.35
N LEU A 124 7.68 -2.73 -10.14
CA LEU A 124 8.43 -3.94 -9.78
C LEU A 124 8.10 -5.11 -10.71
N ARG A 125 6.80 -5.31 -10.99
CA ARG A 125 6.38 -6.36 -11.93
C ARG A 125 6.87 -6.09 -13.35
N ALA A 126 6.83 -4.84 -13.80
CA ALA A 126 7.32 -4.48 -15.13
C ALA A 126 8.83 -4.75 -15.26
N LEU A 127 9.63 -4.40 -14.24
CA LEU A 127 11.06 -4.67 -14.19
C LEU A 127 11.37 -6.17 -14.22
N ILE A 128 10.65 -6.98 -13.43
CA ILE A 128 10.83 -8.45 -13.41
C ILE A 128 10.47 -9.06 -14.77
N THR A 129 9.38 -8.60 -15.38
CA THR A 129 8.95 -9.11 -16.69
C THR A 129 9.95 -8.72 -17.78
N SER A 130 10.42 -7.47 -17.79
CA SER A 130 11.41 -6.98 -18.76
C SER A 130 12.73 -7.74 -18.68
N ARG A 131 13.22 -8.05 -17.47
CA ARG A 131 14.44 -8.87 -17.29
C ARG A 131 14.27 -10.27 -17.86
N ARG A 132 13.10 -10.90 -17.65
CA ARG A 132 12.83 -12.24 -18.17
C ARG A 132 12.75 -12.26 -19.69
N THR A 133 12.15 -11.24 -20.32
CA THR A 133 12.08 -11.14 -21.79
C THR A 133 13.45 -10.83 -22.41
N GLY A 134 14.24 -9.94 -21.79
CA GLY A 134 15.61 -9.65 -22.25
C GLY A 134 16.57 -10.84 -22.14
N ALA A 135 16.46 -11.65 -21.08
CA ALA A 135 17.27 -12.86 -20.94
C ALA A 135 16.97 -13.91 -22.03
N MET A 136 15.69 -14.11 -22.40
CA MET A 136 15.34 -15.05 -23.47
C MET A 136 15.81 -14.59 -24.86
N ALA A 137 15.73 -13.29 -25.16
CA ALA A 137 16.22 -12.76 -26.44
C ALA A 137 17.73 -12.95 -26.63
N VAL A 138 18.51 -12.94 -25.55
CA VAL A 138 19.96 -13.21 -25.60
C VAL A 138 20.26 -14.69 -25.85
N THR A 139 19.46 -15.61 -25.28
CA THR A 139 19.65 -17.05 -25.51
C THR A 139 19.28 -17.48 -26.94
N GLU A 140 18.28 -16.84 -27.54
CA GLU A 140 17.81 -17.15 -28.90
C GLU A 140 18.79 -16.67 -29.99
N CYS A 141 19.50 -15.56 -29.77
CA CYS A 141 20.58 -15.09 -30.65
C CYS A 141 21.82 -15.99 -30.62
N ASP A 142 22.20 -16.53 -29.46
CA ASP A 142 23.37 -17.42 -29.34
C ASP A 142 23.13 -18.77 -30.04
N HIS A 143 21.91 -19.32 -29.95
CA HIS A 143 21.60 -20.60 -30.57
C HIS A 143 21.55 -20.52 -32.11
N SER A 144 21.14 -19.37 -32.64
CA SER A 144 21.05 -19.11 -34.09
C SER A 144 22.43 -18.93 -34.74
N GLN A 145 23.42 -18.43 -33.99
CA GLN A 145 24.77 -18.17 -34.52
C GLN A 145 25.65 -19.43 -34.57
N MET A 146 25.34 -20.43 -33.73
CA MET A 146 26.06 -21.70 -33.66
C MET A 146 25.65 -22.70 -34.76
N GLU A 147 24.41 -22.64 -35.25
CA GLU A 147 23.96 -23.49 -36.38
C GLU A 147 24.41 -22.97 -37.75
N SER A 148 24.65 -21.66 -37.91
CA SER A 148 25.09 -21.08 -39.20
C SER A 148 26.59 -21.26 -39.48
N SER A 149 27.39 -21.73 -38.53
CA SER A 149 28.84 -21.88 -38.67
C SER A 149 29.29 -23.35 -38.86
N ALA A 150 28.35 -24.30 -38.95
CA ALA A 150 28.64 -25.74 -39.11
C ALA A 150 28.51 -26.26 -40.56
N SER A 151 28.49 -25.40 -41.59
CA SER A 151 28.28 -25.81 -42.99
C SER A 151 29.35 -25.32 -43.97
N THR A 152 30.62 -25.26 -43.57
CA THR A 152 31.70 -24.98 -44.53
C THR A 152 32.90 -25.91 -44.29
N ASP A 153 33.28 -26.59 -45.37
CA ASP A 153 34.52 -27.37 -45.61
C ASP A 153 34.55 -28.87 -45.30
N SER A 154 34.31 -29.65 -46.36
CA SER A 154 35.14 -30.83 -46.69
C SER A 154 35.09 -31.14 -48.20
N PRO A 155 36.23 -31.06 -48.92
CA PRO A 155 36.36 -31.61 -50.25
C PRO A 155 36.98 -33.03 -50.19
N SER A 156 36.26 -34.04 -50.66
CA SER A 156 36.80 -35.39 -50.86
C SER A 156 36.33 -35.97 -52.20
N ASN A 157 37.24 -35.98 -53.18
CA ASN A 157 37.11 -36.72 -54.44
C ASN A 157 37.21 -38.24 -54.18
N PRO A 158 36.53 -39.08 -55.00
CA PRO A 158 37.00 -40.43 -55.28
C PRO A 158 37.56 -40.55 -56.72
N PRO A 159 38.46 -41.51 -56.99
CA PRO A 159 38.95 -41.79 -58.33
C PRO A 159 38.04 -42.81 -59.03
N ASP A 160 37.67 -42.57 -60.29
CA ASP A 160 37.01 -43.59 -61.11
C ASP A 160 37.98 -44.20 -62.12
N VAL A 161 38.03 -45.52 -62.05
CA VAL A 161 38.82 -46.46 -62.84
C VAL A 161 38.11 -46.70 -64.17
N VAL A 162 38.81 -46.50 -65.29
CA VAL A 162 38.30 -46.84 -66.63
C VAL A 162 38.79 -48.23 -67.02
N SER A 163 37.85 -49.08 -67.44
CA SER A 163 38.08 -50.38 -68.10
C SER A 163 38.13 -50.21 -69.61
#